data_AF-A0A1S3I8P7-F1
#
_entry.id   AF-A0A1S3I8P7-F1
#
_cell.length_a   1.000
_cell.length_b   1.000
_cell.length_c   1.000
_cell.angle_alpha   90.00
_cell.angle_beta   90.00
_cell.angle_gamma   90.00
#
_symmetry.space_group_name_H-M   'P 1'
#
loop_
_entity.id
_entity.type
_entity.pdbx_description
1 polymer ?
#
loop_
_entity_poly.entity_id
_entity_poly.type
_entity_poly.pdbx_seq_one_letter_code
_entity_poly.pdbx_strand_id
1 'polypeptide(L)'
;MYGQGTCQLCRAGYYCDATYGPVTSIINSSCPVGYYCVNGTAWSTQYPCPLGTYSQNPNLEAADQCLSCDPGRYCGTLGRNDTEGECSEGFWCKSGAISPTPTDGSKGMICPRGHYCPRGTPFPVPCPLGYWSNTTGQSTPETCQPCPGGHYCDQPGLGDPSGQCDPGYFCLSRATSAKPSEGVLIGDICPPGHYCPEAGTVTPIPCPIGHYASSNGTVKCEVCPVGHYCIDGVEPVTCPPRFYCAIGTGYVHRSCANYIEECVIGSSNCIDSNAQCVGSGEDFTCTCKTGYTGDGFACIDINECLVNHGGCHVDAECINVVSNHSCVCHTGYSGDGYNCEGSTKLTVTGILSMSSDYMP
;
A
#
# COMPACT_ATOMS: atom_id res chain seq x y z
N MET A 1 -2.30 82.93 -39.81
CA MET A 1 -1.95 82.30 -41.10
C MET A 1 -2.97 81.20 -41.35
N TYR A 2 -4.01 81.45 -42.17
CA TYR A 2 -5.00 80.44 -42.57
C TYR A 2 -4.79 80.16 -44.05
N GLY A 3 -4.19 79.01 -44.35
CA GLY A 3 -3.82 78.59 -45.70
C GLY A 3 -2.92 77.36 -45.65
N GLN A 4 -3.46 76.21 -45.24
CA GLN A 4 -2.78 74.92 -45.44
C GLN A 4 -3.28 74.32 -46.75
N GLY A 5 -2.36 73.90 -47.63
CA GLY A 5 -2.68 73.27 -48.92
C GLY A 5 -3.04 71.78 -48.85
N THR A 6 -2.88 71.16 -47.68
CA THR A 6 -3.13 69.73 -47.44
C THR A 6 -3.58 69.51 -46.00
N CYS A 7 -4.49 68.57 -45.77
CA CYS A 7 -4.85 68.13 -44.42
C CYS A 7 -3.66 67.48 -43.71
N GLN A 8 -3.51 67.76 -42.41
CA GLN A 8 -2.55 67.06 -41.58
C GLN A 8 -3.11 65.67 -41.21
N LEU A 9 -2.22 64.68 -41.13
CA LEU A 9 -2.55 63.36 -40.59
C LEU A 9 -2.85 63.48 -39.09
N CYS A 10 -3.87 62.76 -38.64
CA CYS A 10 -4.15 62.66 -37.21
C CYS A 10 -2.96 61.98 -36.52
N ARG A 11 -2.43 62.61 -35.47
CA ARG A 11 -1.25 62.11 -34.75
C ARG A 11 -1.62 60.85 -33.97
N ALA A 12 -0.69 59.89 -33.90
CA ALA A 12 -0.80 58.74 -33.01
C ALA A 12 -1.15 59.16 -31.56
N GLY A 13 -1.97 58.34 -30.90
CA GLY A 13 -2.55 58.66 -29.59
C GLY A 13 -3.79 59.53 -29.64
N TYR A 14 -4.22 60.00 -30.83
CA TYR A 14 -5.41 60.81 -31.04
C TYR A 14 -6.24 60.29 -32.22
N TYR A 15 -7.54 60.60 -32.24
CA TYR A 15 -8.44 60.33 -33.36
C TYR A 15 -9.00 61.63 -33.94
N CYS A 16 -9.38 61.64 -35.22
CA CYS A 16 -9.90 62.82 -35.89
C CYS A 16 -11.21 62.51 -36.62
N ASP A 17 -12.33 62.58 -35.88
CA ASP A 17 -13.67 62.30 -36.40
C ASP A 17 -14.22 63.49 -37.21
N ALA A 18 -14.26 63.33 -38.53
CA ALA A 18 -14.73 64.35 -39.46
C ALA A 18 -16.21 64.20 -39.86
N THR A 19 -17.00 63.37 -39.17
CA THR A 19 -18.40 63.07 -39.51
C THR A 19 -19.28 64.32 -39.56
N TYR A 20 -19.01 65.31 -38.71
CA TYR A 20 -19.79 66.55 -38.60
C TYR A 20 -19.07 67.80 -39.12
N GLY A 21 -17.90 67.64 -39.75
CA GLY A 21 -17.10 68.74 -40.27
C GLY A 21 -15.59 68.55 -40.08
N PRO A 22 -14.76 69.47 -40.59
CA PRO A 22 -13.31 69.38 -40.49
C PRO A 22 -12.83 69.49 -39.04
N VAL A 23 -11.98 68.55 -38.61
CA VAL A 23 -11.33 68.58 -37.28
C VAL A 23 -10.24 69.65 -37.28
N THR A 24 -10.40 70.67 -36.45
CA THR A 24 -9.48 71.82 -36.37
C THR A 24 -8.58 71.80 -35.13
N SER A 25 -8.84 70.91 -34.16
CA SER A 25 -8.05 70.76 -32.91
C SER A 25 -8.16 69.32 -32.39
N ILE A 26 -7.07 68.80 -31.81
CA ILE A 26 -6.99 67.45 -31.24
C ILE A 26 -7.02 67.42 -29.69
N ILE A 27 -7.15 68.59 -29.04
CA ILE A 27 -7.03 68.73 -27.57
C ILE A 27 -8.07 67.87 -26.81
N ASN A 28 -9.23 67.59 -27.43
CA ASN A 28 -10.30 66.78 -26.84
C ASN A 28 -10.54 65.46 -27.60
N SER A 29 -9.56 65.00 -28.36
CA SER A 29 -9.65 63.82 -29.23
C SER A 29 -8.61 62.76 -28.89
N SER A 30 -8.27 62.65 -27.60
CA SER A 30 -7.39 61.61 -27.09
C SER A 30 -7.94 60.23 -27.39
N CYS A 31 -7.05 59.28 -27.68
CA CYS A 31 -7.46 57.90 -27.85
C CYS A 31 -8.10 57.39 -26.55
N PRO A 32 -9.33 56.88 -26.59
CA PRO A 32 -10.02 56.45 -25.38
C PRO A 32 -9.39 55.19 -24.79
N VAL A 33 -9.61 54.98 -23.50
CA VAL A 33 -9.23 53.75 -22.80
C VAL A 33 -9.86 52.53 -23.48
N GLY A 34 -9.12 51.43 -23.55
CA GLY A 34 -9.47 50.23 -24.30
C GLY A 34 -9.19 50.28 -25.79
N TYR A 35 -8.69 51.39 -26.33
CA TYR A 35 -8.36 51.54 -27.75
C TYR A 35 -6.93 52.07 -27.93
N TYR A 36 -6.34 51.85 -29.09
CA TYR A 36 -5.06 52.43 -29.51
C TYR A 36 -5.24 53.19 -30.82
N CYS A 37 -4.49 54.26 -31.05
CA CYS A 37 -4.69 55.13 -32.20
C CYS A 37 -3.36 55.30 -32.92
N VAL A 38 -3.19 54.60 -34.04
CA VAL A 38 -2.05 54.80 -34.95
C VAL A 38 -2.19 56.11 -35.73
N ASN A 39 -1.16 56.53 -36.45
CA ASN A 39 -1.26 57.72 -37.31
C ASN A 39 -2.40 57.57 -38.34
N GLY A 40 -3.23 58.61 -38.45
CA GLY A 40 -4.37 58.65 -39.36
C GLY A 40 -5.65 58.00 -38.83
N THR A 41 -5.77 57.75 -37.52
CA THR A 41 -7.01 57.23 -36.92
C THR A 41 -8.17 58.21 -37.09
N ALA A 42 -9.25 57.75 -37.72
CA ALA A 42 -10.44 58.54 -38.04
C ALA A 42 -11.49 58.50 -36.92
N TRP A 43 -11.67 57.35 -36.27
CA TRP A 43 -12.68 57.18 -35.22
C TRP A 43 -12.06 56.70 -33.91
N SER A 44 -12.63 57.16 -32.79
CA SER A 44 -12.16 56.82 -31.44
C SER A 44 -12.21 55.32 -31.15
N THR A 45 -13.06 54.56 -31.85
CA THR A 45 -13.26 53.12 -31.68
C THR A 45 -12.64 52.26 -32.79
N GLN A 46 -11.89 52.87 -33.72
CA GLN A 46 -11.41 52.20 -34.94
C GLN A 46 -10.47 51.01 -34.66
N TYR A 47 -9.69 51.12 -33.59
CA TYR A 47 -8.61 50.19 -33.27
C TYR A 47 -8.73 49.77 -31.80
N PRO A 48 -9.65 48.83 -31.51
CA PRO A 48 -9.82 48.30 -30.16
C PRO A 48 -8.62 47.48 -29.73
N CYS A 49 -8.32 47.49 -28.43
CA CYS A 49 -7.41 46.51 -27.84
C CYS A 49 -7.90 45.08 -28.19
N PRO A 50 -6.99 44.19 -28.64
CA PRO A 50 -7.34 42.84 -29.09
C PRO A 50 -7.85 41.95 -27.94
N LEU A 51 -8.47 40.82 -28.30
CA LEU A 51 -8.93 39.83 -27.30
C LEU A 51 -7.78 39.39 -26.39
N GLY A 52 -8.09 39.17 -25.11
CA GLY A 52 -7.09 38.84 -24.11
C GLY A 52 -6.26 40.05 -23.67
N THR A 53 -6.63 41.27 -24.08
CA THR A 53 -5.98 42.50 -23.62
C THR A 53 -7.00 43.57 -23.22
N TYR A 54 -6.55 44.56 -22.45
CA TYR A 54 -7.33 45.73 -22.04
C TYR A 54 -6.42 46.94 -21.87
N SER A 55 -6.98 48.15 -21.74
CA SER A 55 -6.19 49.33 -21.37
C SER A 55 -6.98 50.31 -20.53
N GLN A 56 -6.46 50.64 -19.34
CA GLN A 56 -6.94 51.75 -18.51
C GLN A 56 -6.29 53.10 -18.89
N ASN A 57 -5.27 53.08 -19.75
CA ASN A 57 -4.53 54.28 -20.13
C ASN A 57 -5.05 54.84 -21.46
N PRO A 58 -5.40 56.14 -21.53
CA PRO A 58 -5.72 56.79 -22.79
C PRO A 58 -4.44 57.05 -23.61
N ASN A 59 -4.61 57.50 -24.86
CA ASN A 59 -3.53 57.89 -25.78
C ASN A 59 -2.56 56.76 -26.17
N LEU A 60 -3.01 55.50 -26.19
CA LEU A 60 -2.20 54.44 -26.78
C LEU A 60 -1.99 54.69 -28.28
N GLU A 61 -0.80 54.41 -28.76
CA GLU A 61 -0.35 54.62 -30.14
C GLU A 61 -0.32 53.30 -30.93
N ALA A 62 -0.21 52.16 -30.25
CA ALA A 62 -0.09 50.83 -30.84
C ALA A 62 -0.75 49.73 -29.99
N ALA A 63 -1.05 48.59 -30.63
CA ALA A 63 -1.76 47.46 -30.01
C ALA A 63 -0.95 46.75 -28.91
N ASP A 64 0.37 46.76 -29.01
CA ASP A 64 1.29 46.15 -28.03
C ASP A 64 1.37 46.94 -26.71
N GLN A 65 0.83 48.15 -26.67
CA GLN A 65 0.66 48.94 -25.46
C GLN A 65 -0.62 48.57 -24.69
N CYS A 66 -1.47 47.70 -25.24
CA CYS A 66 -2.57 47.09 -24.50
C CYS A 66 -2.03 46.07 -23.50
N LEU A 67 -2.53 46.11 -22.27
CA LEU A 67 -2.13 45.21 -21.19
C LEU A 67 -2.79 43.84 -21.40
N SER A 68 -2.02 42.77 -21.26
CA SER A 68 -2.60 41.42 -21.26
C SER A 68 -3.54 41.24 -20.08
N CYS A 69 -4.63 40.53 -20.28
CA CYS A 69 -5.59 40.23 -19.22
C CYS A 69 -4.88 39.56 -18.04
N ASP A 70 -5.21 39.97 -16.83
CA ASP A 70 -4.52 39.50 -15.63
C ASP A 70 -4.73 37.98 -15.42
N PRO A 71 -3.76 37.24 -14.86
CA PRO A 71 -3.95 35.85 -14.48
C PRO A 71 -5.17 35.66 -13.56
N GLY A 72 -5.95 34.60 -13.76
CA GLY A 72 -7.21 34.39 -13.04
C GLY A 72 -8.40 35.18 -13.60
N ARG A 73 -8.18 36.06 -14.58
CA ARG A 73 -9.21 36.87 -15.23
C ARG A 73 -9.24 36.62 -16.73
N TYR A 74 -10.36 36.97 -17.37
CA TYR A 74 -10.53 36.85 -18.82
C TYR A 74 -11.03 38.16 -19.44
N CYS A 75 -10.71 38.33 -20.73
CA CYS A 75 -11.02 39.48 -21.55
C CYS A 75 -11.50 38.97 -22.91
N GLY A 76 -12.79 38.62 -23.01
CA GLY A 76 -13.41 38.00 -24.19
C GLY A 76 -14.02 39.00 -25.18
N THR A 77 -14.05 40.27 -24.80
CA THR A 77 -14.57 41.37 -25.62
C THR A 77 -13.43 42.29 -26.10
N LEU A 78 -13.53 42.78 -27.34
CA LEU A 78 -12.61 43.79 -27.89
C LEU A 78 -12.79 45.15 -27.22
N GLY A 79 -11.74 45.96 -27.15
CA GLY A 79 -11.90 47.38 -26.78
C GLY A 79 -12.08 47.62 -25.28
N ARG A 80 -11.69 46.66 -24.43
CA ARG A 80 -11.92 46.68 -22.98
C ARG A 80 -11.02 47.68 -22.26
N ASN A 81 -11.59 48.44 -21.33
CA ASN A 81 -10.82 49.31 -20.45
C ASN A 81 -10.42 48.63 -19.12
N ASP A 82 -10.97 47.47 -18.81
CA ASP A 82 -10.65 46.65 -17.64
C ASP A 82 -10.93 45.16 -17.92
N THR A 83 -10.49 44.26 -17.05
CA THR A 83 -10.80 42.83 -17.09
C THR A 83 -12.31 42.56 -17.07
N GLU A 84 -12.78 41.59 -17.87
CA GLU A 84 -14.23 41.31 -18.02
C GLU A 84 -14.82 40.58 -16.82
N GLY A 85 -14.06 39.62 -16.29
CA GLY A 85 -14.41 38.90 -15.10
C GLY A 85 -13.36 37.87 -14.71
N GLU A 86 -13.67 37.13 -13.67
CA GLU A 86 -12.82 36.04 -13.17
C GLU A 86 -13.14 34.73 -13.88
N CYS A 87 -12.14 33.87 -13.98
CA CYS A 87 -12.34 32.52 -14.51
C CYS A 87 -13.25 31.70 -13.59
N SER A 88 -14.05 30.84 -14.22
CA SER A 88 -15.06 30.04 -13.54
C SER A 88 -14.40 29.02 -12.62
N GLU A 89 -15.11 28.66 -11.54
CA GLU A 89 -14.67 27.59 -10.66
C GLU A 89 -14.51 26.26 -11.42
N GLY A 90 -13.55 25.43 -10.99
CA GLY A 90 -13.18 24.22 -11.71
C GLY A 90 -12.33 24.48 -12.96
N PHE A 91 -12.00 25.74 -13.26
CA PHE A 91 -11.07 26.14 -14.31
C PHE A 91 -9.99 27.07 -13.75
N TRP A 92 -8.86 27.09 -14.42
CA TRP A 92 -7.77 28.00 -14.11
C TRP A 92 -7.32 28.68 -15.40
N CYS A 93 -6.86 29.94 -15.31
CA CYS A 93 -6.51 30.70 -16.50
C CYS A 93 -5.30 31.61 -16.30
N LYS A 94 -4.41 31.62 -17.30
CA LYS A 94 -3.19 32.43 -17.34
C LYS A 94 -3.47 33.77 -18.01
N SER A 95 -2.44 34.63 -18.03
CA SER A 95 -2.54 35.94 -18.66
C SER A 95 -2.97 35.88 -20.13
N GLY A 96 -3.89 36.79 -20.47
CA GLY A 96 -4.49 36.90 -21.79
C GLY A 96 -5.55 35.83 -22.11
N ALA A 97 -6.22 35.30 -21.08
CA ALA A 97 -7.39 34.46 -21.30
C ALA A 97 -8.55 35.24 -21.93
N ILE A 98 -9.25 34.60 -22.86
CA ILE A 98 -10.37 35.20 -23.61
C ILE A 98 -11.73 34.62 -23.20
N SER A 99 -11.74 33.60 -22.34
CA SER A 99 -12.93 32.91 -21.87
C SER A 99 -12.80 32.59 -20.39
N PRO A 100 -13.90 32.60 -19.61
CA PRO A 100 -13.89 32.18 -18.20
C PRO A 100 -13.69 30.67 -18.02
N THR A 101 -13.87 29.87 -19.07
CA THR A 101 -13.72 28.39 -19.07
C THR A 101 -12.76 27.96 -20.18
N PRO A 102 -11.47 28.36 -20.11
CA PRO A 102 -10.51 28.02 -21.16
C PRO A 102 -10.29 26.50 -21.23
N THR A 103 -10.17 25.97 -22.45
CA THR A 103 -9.95 24.53 -22.73
C THR A 103 -8.74 24.28 -23.62
N ASP A 104 -8.01 25.33 -23.99
CA ASP A 104 -6.96 25.31 -25.01
C ASP A 104 -5.57 24.96 -24.45
N GLY A 105 -5.43 24.85 -23.13
CA GLY A 105 -4.17 24.58 -22.41
C GLY A 105 -3.14 25.72 -22.45
N SER A 106 -3.31 26.65 -23.40
CA SER A 106 -2.43 27.78 -23.67
C SER A 106 -2.78 28.97 -22.78
N LYS A 107 -4.09 29.23 -22.62
CA LYS A 107 -4.63 30.30 -21.78
C LYS A 107 -5.30 29.79 -20.52
N GLY A 108 -5.43 28.48 -20.38
CA GLY A 108 -5.96 27.82 -19.20
C GLY A 108 -6.57 26.48 -19.57
N MET A 109 -7.08 25.77 -18.57
CA MET A 109 -7.72 24.48 -18.77
C MET A 109 -8.70 24.19 -17.63
N ILE A 110 -9.46 23.10 -17.76
CA ILE A 110 -10.13 22.46 -16.63
C ILE A 110 -9.11 22.12 -15.53
N CYS A 111 -9.53 22.24 -14.27
CA CYS A 111 -8.69 21.89 -13.13
C CYS A 111 -8.25 20.42 -13.22
N PRO A 112 -6.94 20.11 -13.18
CA PRO A 112 -6.46 18.74 -13.27
C PRO A 112 -6.80 17.94 -12.01
N ARG A 113 -6.75 16.61 -12.12
CA ARG A 113 -6.80 15.73 -10.95
C ARG A 113 -5.72 16.11 -9.93
N GLY A 114 -5.98 15.83 -8.66
CA GLY A 114 -5.10 16.18 -7.55
C GLY A 114 -5.11 17.67 -7.19
N HIS A 115 -5.91 18.50 -7.87
CA HIS A 115 -5.95 19.94 -7.67
C HIS A 115 -7.38 20.45 -7.57
N TYR A 116 -7.56 21.62 -6.97
CA TYR A 116 -8.80 22.37 -6.94
C TYR A 116 -8.57 23.81 -7.42
N CYS A 117 -9.60 24.38 -8.05
CA CYS A 117 -9.53 25.69 -8.71
C CYS A 117 -10.76 26.52 -8.32
N PRO A 118 -10.69 27.29 -7.22
CA PRO A 118 -11.71 28.28 -6.89
C PRO A 118 -11.87 29.34 -7.99
N ARG A 119 -12.93 30.15 -7.94
CA ARG A 119 -13.13 31.25 -8.90
C ARG A 119 -11.90 32.16 -8.94
N GLY A 120 -11.51 32.58 -10.14
CA GLY A 120 -10.38 33.49 -10.33
C GLY A 120 -9.00 32.85 -10.16
N THR A 121 -8.90 31.52 -10.22
CA THR A 121 -7.62 30.82 -10.00
C THR A 121 -6.67 30.98 -11.21
N PRO A 122 -5.45 31.51 -11.00
CA PRO A 122 -4.49 31.68 -12.09
C PRO A 122 -3.74 30.39 -12.43
N PHE A 123 -3.57 29.49 -11.45
CA PHE A 123 -2.89 28.20 -11.57
C PHE A 123 -3.53 27.19 -10.60
N PRO A 124 -3.65 25.90 -10.96
CA PRO A 124 -4.29 24.90 -10.11
C PRO A 124 -3.68 24.83 -8.71
N VAL A 125 -4.52 24.77 -7.68
CA VAL A 125 -4.05 24.64 -6.29
C VAL A 125 -3.96 23.15 -5.95
N PRO A 126 -2.78 22.63 -5.57
CA PRO A 126 -2.63 21.20 -5.29
C PRO A 126 -3.39 20.82 -4.02
N CYS A 127 -3.94 19.61 -4.02
CA CYS A 127 -4.36 18.96 -2.78
C CYS A 127 -3.17 18.86 -1.82
N PRO A 128 -3.38 19.09 -0.52
CA PRO A 128 -2.31 19.10 0.47
C PRO A 128 -1.68 17.71 0.67
N LEU A 129 -0.51 17.66 1.29
CA LEU A 129 0.18 16.41 1.61
C LEU A 129 -0.71 15.47 2.47
N GLY A 130 -0.68 14.17 2.17
CA GLY A 130 -1.58 13.19 2.77
C GLY A 130 -3.00 13.21 2.20
N TYR A 131 -3.26 13.98 1.15
CA TYR A 131 -4.51 14.01 0.41
C TYR A 131 -4.28 13.80 -1.09
N TRP A 132 -5.33 13.36 -1.79
CA TRP A 132 -5.32 13.09 -3.21
C TRP A 132 -6.71 13.38 -3.81
N SER A 133 -6.80 13.40 -5.13
CA SER A 133 -8.08 13.55 -5.83
C SER A 133 -8.00 13.01 -7.24
N ASN A 134 -8.91 12.11 -7.63
CA ASN A 134 -9.00 11.59 -9.00
C ASN A 134 -9.94 12.39 -9.92
N THR A 135 -10.62 13.40 -9.39
CA THR A 135 -11.67 14.12 -10.13
C THR A 135 -11.10 15.38 -10.77
N THR A 136 -11.41 15.61 -12.04
CA THR A 136 -11.09 16.85 -12.75
C THR A 136 -12.16 17.92 -12.51
N GLY A 137 -11.79 19.19 -12.61
CA GLY A 137 -12.73 20.31 -12.50
C GLY A 137 -13.18 20.62 -11.06
N GLN A 138 -12.42 20.18 -10.06
CA GLN A 138 -12.71 20.48 -8.67
C GLN A 138 -12.54 21.97 -8.37
N SER A 139 -13.41 22.52 -7.54
CA SER A 139 -13.44 23.95 -7.20
C SER A 139 -13.10 24.27 -5.76
N THR A 140 -13.19 23.30 -4.84
CA THR A 140 -13.06 23.54 -3.41
C THR A 140 -12.02 22.60 -2.77
N PRO A 141 -11.36 23.00 -1.67
CA PRO A 141 -10.36 22.16 -1.01
C PRO A 141 -10.98 20.92 -0.34
N GLU A 142 -12.28 20.92 -0.01
CA GLU A 142 -12.96 19.81 0.64
C GLU A 142 -13.12 18.58 -0.27
N THR A 143 -12.93 18.75 -1.58
CA THR A 143 -12.96 17.64 -2.54
C THR A 143 -11.66 16.84 -2.56
N CYS A 144 -10.60 17.34 -1.91
CA CYS A 144 -9.38 16.57 -1.67
C CYS A 144 -9.68 15.48 -0.64
N GLN A 145 -9.50 14.23 -1.04
CA GLN A 145 -9.77 13.07 -0.21
C GLN A 145 -8.52 12.72 0.61
N PRO A 146 -8.66 12.37 1.90
CA PRO A 146 -7.53 11.86 2.67
C PRO A 146 -6.99 10.59 2.00
N CYS A 147 -5.68 10.37 2.10
CA CYS A 147 -5.08 9.14 1.62
C CYS A 147 -5.77 7.94 2.29
N PRO A 148 -6.25 6.95 1.52
CA PRO A 148 -7.03 5.85 2.07
C PRO A 148 -6.15 4.93 2.91
N GLY A 149 -6.77 4.20 3.83
CA GLY A 149 -6.09 3.16 4.60
C GLY A 149 -5.37 2.16 3.69
N GLY A 150 -4.22 1.69 4.16
CA GLY A 150 -3.32 0.83 3.39
C GLY A 150 -2.49 1.55 2.34
N HIS A 151 -2.69 2.86 2.11
CA HIS A 151 -1.93 3.65 1.15
C HIS A 151 -1.32 4.90 1.78
N TYR A 152 -0.31 5.45 1.09
CA TYR A 152 0.32 6.71 1.45
C TYR A 152 0.37 7.68 0.26
N CYS A 153 0.43 8.97 0.59
CA CYS A 153 0.39 10.09 -0.34
C CYS A 153 1.52 11.06 0.04
N ASP A 154 2.70 10.85 -0.57
CA ASP A 154 3.98 11.48 -0.21
C ASP A 154 4.25 12.82 -0.89
N GLN A 155 3.38 13.25 -1.81
CA GLN A 155 3.47 14.54 -2.49
C GLN A 155 2.13 15.28 -2.49
N PRO A 156 2.12 16.62 -2.53
CA PRO A 156 0.92 17.39 -2.86
C PRO A 156 0.48 17.16 -4.32
N GLY A 157 -0.77 17.44 -4.64
CA GLY A 157 -1.21 17.46 -6.03
C GLY A 157 -1.48 16.08 -6.65
N LEU A 158 -1.58 15.03 -5.83
CA LEU A 158 -1.68 13.65 -6.30
C LEU A 158 -3.05 13.32 -6.89
N GLY A 159 -3.03 12.79 -8.12
CA GLY A 159 -4.20 12.28 -8.82
C GLY A 159 -4.68 10.91 -8.33
N ASP A 160 -3.75 10.14 -7.76
CA ASP A 160 -3.87 8.76 -7.31
C ASP A 160 -2.90 8.57 -6.11
N PRO A 161 -3.15 7.68 -5.14
CA PRO A 161 -2.22 7.44 -4.03
C PRO A 161 -0.83 7.02 -4.53
N SER A 162 0.23 7.40 -3.80
CA SER A 162 1.62 7.13 -4.21
C SER A 162 1.95 5.64 -4.21
N GLY A 163 1.40 4.90 -3.26
CA GLY A 163 1.63 3.47 -3.11
C GLY A 163 1.00 2.90 -1.85
N GLN A 164 1.27 1.62 -1.59
CA GLN A 164 0.86 0.91 -0.39
C GLN A 164 1.91 1.04 0.71
N CYS A 165 1.49 0.97 1.97
CA CYS A 165 2.43 0.95 3.09
C CYS A 165 3.22 -0.36 3.12
N ASP A 166 4.46 -0.32 3.61
CA ASP A 166 5.35 -1.49 3.61
C ASP A 166 4.92 -2.54 4.66
N PRO A 167 5.21 -3.84 4.44
CA PRO A 167 5.08 -4.86 5.47
C PRO A 167 5.82 -4.47 6.76
N GLY A 168 5.23 -4.81 7.90
CA GLY A 168 5.72 -4.38 9.22
C GLY A 168 5.22 -2.98 9.62
N TYR A 169 4.46 -2.30 8.77
CA TYR A 169 3.79 -1.04 9.08
C TYR A 169 2.29 -1.15 8.80
N PHE A 170 1.52 -0.26 9.43
CA PHE A 170 0.11 -0.09 9.12
C PHE A 170 -0.20 1.38 8.84
N CYS A 171 -1.22 1.64 8.03
CA CYS A 171 -1.70 3.00 7.78
C CYS A 171 -3.21 3.06 7.70
N LEU A 172 -3.80 3.92 8.52
CA LEU A 172 -5.23 4.06 8.70
C LEU A 172 -5.83 5.13 7.77
N SER A 173 -5.19 6.31 7.71
CA SER A 173 -5.65 7.45 6.92
C SER A 173 -4.56 8.52 6.81
N ARG A 174 -4.49 9.26 5.70
CA ARG A 174 -3.58 10.41 5.50
C ARG A 174 -2.08 10.11 5.65
N ALA A 175 -1.66 8.85 5.55
CA ALA A 175 -0.25 8.50 5.64
C ALA A 175 0.56 9.20 4.53
N THR A 176 1.74 9.71 4.90
CA THR A 176 2.62 10.48 4.00
C THR A 176 3.86 9.71 3.56
N SER A 177 4.03 8.47 4.04
CA SER A 177 5.18 7.59 3.77
C SER A 177 4.74 6.13 3.77
N ALA A 178 5.45 5.29 3.01
CA ALA A 178 5.28 3.83 3.04
C ALA A 178 5.60 3.23 4.42
N LYS A 179 6.45 3.90 5.20
CA LYS A 179 6.84 3.53 6.57
C LYS A 179 6.44 4.65 7.53
N PRO A 180 5.13 4.80 7.81
CA PRO A 180 4.65 5.88 8.65
C PRO A 180 5.14 5.72 10.10
N SER A 181 5.36 6.86 10.76
CA SER A 181 5.77 6.94 12.18
C SER A 181 5.03 8.10 12.88
N GLU A 182 3.83 8.42 12.38
CA GLU A 182 3.06 9.61 12.74
C GLU A 182 1.95 9.28 13.75
N GLY A 183 1.98 8.05 14.30
CA GLY A 183 1.07 7.55 15.32
C GLY A 183 -0.15 6.81 14.77
N VAL A 184 -0.87 6.13 15.68
CA VAL A 184 -1.95 5.18 15.38
C VAL A 184 -3.11 5.77 14.55
N LEU A 185 -3.31 7.10 14.59
CA LEU A 185 -4.39 7.77 13.85
C LEU A 185 -4.08 7.95 12.35
N ILE A 186 -2.80 7.87 11.97
CA ILE A 186 -2.34 8.03 10.59
C ILE A 186 -1.76 6.71 10.09
N GLY A 187 -0.83 6.17 10.86
CA GLY A 187 -0.07 4.96 10.57
C GLY A 187 1.20 4.94 11.40
N ASP A 188 1.63 3.75 11.76
CA ASP A 188 2.84 3.55 12.55
C ASP A 188 3.49 2.20 12.23
N ILE A 189 4.64 1.97 12.85
CA ILE A 189 5.25 0.65 12.91
C ILE A 189 4.32 -0.33 13.64
N CYS A 190 4.24 -1.57 13.16
CA CYS A 190 3.38 -2.59 13.76
C CYS A 190 3.74 -2.80 15.24
N PRO A 191 2.82 -2.62 16.19
CA PRO A 191 3.13 -2.69 17.62
C PRO A 191 3.31 -4.14 18.11
N PRO A 192 3.92 -4.35 19.30
CA PRO A 192 4.01 -5.67 19.91
C PRO A 192 2.61 -6.25 20.17
N GLY A 193 2.50 -7.57 20.20
CA GLY A 193 1.21 -8.26 20.23
C GLY A 193 0.49 -8.36 18.89
N HIS A 194 1.03 -7.71 17.84
CA HIS A 194 0.41 -7.64 16.52
C HIS A 194 1.41 -7.95 15.41
N TYR A 195 0.88 -8.24 14.23
CA TYR A 195 1.66 -8.42 13.01
C TYR A 195 1.00 -7.74 11.80
N CYS A 196 1.83 -7.31 10.85
CA CYS A 196 1.44 -6.58 9.65
C CYS A 196 2.09 -7.26 8.43
N PRO A 197 1.47 -8.33 7.88
CA PRO A 197 2.16 -9.29 7.00
C PRO A 197 2.33 -8.79 5.56
N GLU A 198 1.36 -8.03 5.07
CA GLU A 198 1.27 -7.64 3.66
C GLU A 198 1.39 -6.12 3.52
N ALA A 199 1.78 -5.69 2.32
CA ALA A 199 1.76 -4.28 1.96
C ALA A 199 0.33 -3.74 2.05
N GLY A 200 0.19 -2.54 2.60
CA GLY A 200 -1.10 -1.88 2.78
C GLY A 200 -1.97 -2.45 3.90
N THR A 201 -1.35 -3.04 4.93
CA THR A 201 -2.06 -3.35 6.19
C THR A 201 -2.71 -2.08 6.75
N VAL A 202 -4.04 -2.08 6.93
CA VAL A 202 -4.78 -0.88 7.38
C VAL A 202 -4.68 -0.70 8.90
N THR A 203 -4.86 -1.79 9.63
CA THR A 203 -4.80 -1.85 11.09
C THR A 203 -3.97 -3.06 11.53
N PRO A 204 -3.21 -2.96 12.63
CA PRO A 204 -2.45 -4.09 13.14
C PRO A 204 -3.33 -5.31 13.41
N ILE A 205 -2.87 -6.50 13.02
CA ILE A 205 -3.60 -7.75 13.24
C ILE A 205 -3.09 -8.38 14.54
N PRO A 206 -3.93 -8.64 15.55
CA PRO A 206 -3.48 -9.24 16.80
C PRO A 206 -2.94 -10.64 16.56
N CYS A 207 -1.90 -11.01 17.30
CA CYS A 207 -1.39 -12.37 17.26
C CYS A 207 -2.47 -13.35 17.73
N PRO A 208 -2.65 -14.49 17.02
CA PRO A 208 -3.56 -15.51 17.48
C PRO A 208 -3.08 -16.08 18.81
N ILE A 209 -4.01 -16.54 19.63
CA ILE A 209 -3.73 -17.21 20.90
C ILE A 209 -2.71 -18.34 20.69
N GLY A 210 -1.73 -18.44 21.58
CA GLY A 210 -0.60 -19.38 21.44
C GLY A 210 0.52 -18.88 20.52
N HIS A 211 0.47 -17.64 20.06
CA HIS A 211 1.53 -16.96 19.33
C HIS A 211 1.89 -15.63 19.98
N TYR A 212 3.07 -15.11 19.68
CA TYR A 212 3.53 -13.82 20.19
C TYR A 212 4.34 -13.01 19.17
N ALA A 213 4.45 -11.70 19.41
CA ALA A 213 5.28 -10.76 18.68
C ALA A 213 5.80 -9.69 19.64
N SER A 214 7.07 -9.83 20.07
CA SER A 214 7.67 -8.96 21.08
C SER A 214 8.29 -7.68 20.51
N SER A 215 8.60 -7.67 19.21
CA SER A 215 9.27 -6.55 18.54
C SER A 215 8.32 -5.71 17.71
N ASN A 216 8.61 -4.42 17.60
CA ASN A 216 7.94 -3.55 16.64
C ASN A 216 8.27 -3.99 15.20
N GLY A 217 7.33 -3.78 14.28
CA GLY A 217 7.56 -4.04 12.86
C GLY A 217 7.41 -5.50 12.47
N THR A 218 6.78 -6.30 13.33
CA THR A 218 6.63 -7.74 13.11
C THR A 218 5.69 -8.00 11.94
N VAL A 219 6.15 -8.82 10.98
CA VAL A 219 5.36 -9.24 9.81
C VAL A 219 4.63 -10.57 10.02
N LYS A 220 5.01 -11.33 11.05
CA LYS A 220 4.40 -12.63 11.38
C LYS A 220 4.63 -12.94 12.86
N CYS A 221 3.62 -13.47 13.54
CA CYS A 221 3.76 -13.91 14.93
C CYS A 221 4.56 -15.22 15.03
N GLU A 222 5.36 -15.33 16.08
CA GLU A 222 6.08 -16.53 16.46
C GLU A 222 5.20 -17.46 17.29
N VAL A 223 5.45 -18.77 17.21
CA VAL A 223 4.71 -19.76 18.01
C VAL A 223 5.23 -19.72 19.45
N CYS A 224 4.35 -19.73 20.44
CA CYS A 224 4.74 -19.69 21.85
C CYS A 224 5.68 -20.87 22.19
N PRO A 225 6.86 -20.64 22.80
CA PRO A 225 7.83 -21.69 23.08
C PRO A 225 7.36 -22.64 24.19
N VAL A 226 7.96 -23.82 24.28
CA VAL A 226 7.71 -24.80 25.35
C VAL A 226 7.97 -24.16 26.72
N GLY A 227 7.15 -24.53 27.71
CA GLY A 227 7.23 -23.99 29.06
C GLY A 227 6.64 -22.58 29.21
N HIS A 228 6.03 -22.03 28.15
CA HIS A 228 5.39 -20.73 28.16
C HIS A 228 3.98 -20.78 27.53
N TYR A 229 3.13 -19.83 27.91
CA TYR A 229 1.83 -19.62 27.29
C TYR A 229 1.67 -18.15 26.85
N CYS A 230 0.91 -17.92 25.79
CA CYS A 230 0.76 -16.61 25.14
C CYS A 230 -0.73 -16.30 24.92
N ILE A 231 -1.29 -15.35 25.70
CA ILE A 231 -2.71 -14.94 25.62
C ILE A 231 -2.85 -13.57 24.95
N ASP A 232 -2.10 -12.57 25.43
CA ASP A 232 -2.10 -11.20 24.90
C ASP A 232 -1.19 -11.03 23.67
N GLY A 233 -0.39 -12.05 23.37
CA GLY A 233 0.47 -12.14 22.20
C GLY A 233 1.69 -11.23 22.25
N VAL A 234 1.98 -10.55 23.35
CA VAL A 234 3.11 -9.61 23.44
C VAL A 234 4.41 -10.37 23.69
N GLU A 235 4.47 -11.11 24.78
CA GLU A 235 5.64 -11.90 25.16
C GLU A 235 5.24 -13.25 25.80
N PRO A 236 6.11 -14.26 25.73
CA PRO A 236 5.83 -15.55 26.37
C PRO A 236 5.81 -15.47 27.89
N VAL A 237 4.72 -15.92 28.52
CA VAL A 237 4.61 -15.99 29.99
C VAL A 237 4.97 -17.38 30.47
N THR A 238 5.82 -17.48 31.50
CA THR A 238 6.24 -18.77 32.07
C THR A 238 5.06 -19.57 32.61
N CYS A 239 5.04 -20.88 32.32
CA CYS A 239 3.99 -21.77 32.77
C CYS A 239 3.94 -21.82 34.32
N PRO A 240 2.77 -21.68 34.96
CA PRO A 240 2.66 -21.76 36.41
C PRO A 240 3.10 -23.12 36.97
N PRO A 241 3.58 -23.19 38.23
CA PRO A 241 3.92 -24.47 38.86
C PRO A 241 2.73 -25.44 38.82
N ARG A 242 2.99 -26.72 38.49
CA ARG A 242 1.98 -27.78 38.31
C ARG A 242 1.06 -27.61 37.09
N PHE A 243 1.39 -26.77 36.14
CA PHE A 243 0.76 -26.69 34.81
C PHE A 243 1.78 -27.01 33.72
N TYR A 244 1.31 -27.53 32.59
CA TYR A 244 2.14 -27.85 31.44
C TYR A 244 1.74 -26.98 30.24
N CYS A 245 2.76 -26.49 29.53
CA CYS A 245 2.61 -25.64 28.36
C CYS A 245 3.49 -26.20 27.23
N ALA A 246 2.87 -26.92 26.29
CA ALA A 246 3.49 -27.35 25.05
C ALA A 246 3.79 -26.15 24.13
N ILE A 247 4.47 -26.39 23.01
CA ILE A 247 4.61 -25.39 21.95
C ILE A 247 3.23 -24.91 21.48
N GLY A 248 3.07 -23.60 21.29
CA GLY A 248 1.83 -22.99 20.85
C GLY A 248 0.75 -22.90 21.92
N THR A 249 1.10 -23.04 23.21
CA THR A 249 0.12 -22.98 24.30
C THR A 249 -0.49 -21.58 24.41
N GLY A 250 -1.79 -21.50 24.18
CA GLY A 250 -2.57 -20.28 24.35
C GLY A 250 -3.18 -20.09 25.73
N TYR A 251 -3.53 -21.19 26.38
CA TYR A 251 -4.06 -21.22 27.74
C TYR A 251 -3.39 -22.37 28.49
N VAL A 252 -3.14 -22.18 29.78
CA VAL A 252 -2.51 -23.21 30.61
C VAL A 252 -3.34 -24.49 30.66
N HIS A 253 -2.74 -25.61 30.28
CA HIS A 253 -3.36 -26.90 30.43
C HIS A 253 -3.12 -27.41 31.85
N ARG A 254 -4.21 -27.82 32.52
CA ARG A 254 -4.11 -28.44 33.84
C ARG A 254 -3.38 -29.77 33.64
N SER A 255 -2.19 -29.91 34.24
CA SER A 255 -1.58 -31.22 34.45
C SER A 255 -2.60 -32.09 35.19
N CYS A 256 -2.75 -33.34 34.79
CA CYS A 256 -3.84 -34.20 35.23
C CYS A 256 -4.18 -34.11 36.74
N ALA A 257 -5.49 -34.01 36.99
CA ALA A 257 -6.28 -34.23 38.20
C ALA A 257 -5.67 -33.87 39.57
N ASN A 258 -6.11 -32.73 40.10
CA ASN A 258 -6.35 -32.56 41.54
C ASN A 258 -7.54 -33.44 42.00
N TYR A 259 -7.43 -34.76 41.85
CA TYR A 259 -8.20 -35.70 42.66
C TYR A 259 -7.31 -36.91 42.96
N ILE A 260 -7.08 -37.11 44.25
CA ILE A 260 -5.98 -37.84 44.89
C ILE A 260 -5.97 -39.38 44.68
N GLU A 261 -6.73 -39.95 43.74
CA GLU A 261 -6.91 -41.43 43.69
C GLU A 261 -6.68 -42.15 42.35
N GLU A 262 -6.12 -41.55 41.29
CA GLU A 262 -6.16 -42.20 39.95
C GLU A 262 -4.83 -42.66 39.32
N CYS A 263 -3.64 -42.43 39.87
CA CYS A 263 -2.43 -43.11 39.35
C CYS A 263 -2.21 -44.43 40.10
N VAL A 264 -2.79 -45.50 39.56
CA VAL A 264 -2.46 -46.90 39.92
C VAL A 264 -1.31 -47.34 39.03
N ILE A 265 -0.30 -48.00 39.60
CA ILE A 265 0.86 -48.54 38.87
C ILE A 265 0.37 -49.37 37.67
N GLY A 266 0.80 -48.99 36.46
CA GLY A 266 0.39 -49.65 35.21
C GLY A 266 -0.89 -49.10 34.54
N SER A 267 -1.49 -48.03 35.04
CA SER A 267 -2.62 -47.35 34.38
C SER A 267 -2.17 -46.45 33.22
N SER A 268 -3.06 -46.26 32.23
CA SER A 268 -2.90 -45.36 31.07
C SER A 268 -3.27 -43.91 31.36
N ASN A 269 -3.07 -43.45 32.60
CA ASN A 269 -3.50 -42.12 33.06
C ASN A 269 -2.44 -41.03 32.81
N CYS A 270 -1.38 -41.37 32.07
CA CYS A 270 -0.44 -40.41 31.52
C CYS A 270 -1.00 -39.76 30.25
N ILE A 271 -0.62 -38.49 30.00
CA ILE A 271 -1.12 -37.71 28.86
C ILE A 271 -0.75 -38.32 27.51
N ASP A 272 0.45 -38.91 27.43
CA ASP A 272 0.91 -39.64 26.27
C ASP A 272 0.45 -41.11 26.36
N SER A 273 -0.24 -41.59 25.32
CA SER A 273 -0.68 -42.98 25.23
C SER A 273 0.47 -43.98 25.26
N ASN A 274 1.70 -43.54 24.96
CA ASN A 274 2.93 -44.31 24.99
C ASN A 274 3.73 -44.12 26.29
N ALA A 275 3.15 -43.50 27.31
CA ALA A 275 3.72 -43.40 28.65
C ALA A 275 2.96 -44.28 29.66
N GLN A 276 3.63 -44.60 30.77
CA GLN A 276 3.11 -45.40 31.87
C GLN A 276 3.40 -44.74 33.23
N CYS A 277 2.43 -44.83 34.13
CA CYS A 277 2.54 -44.41 35.53
C CYS A 277 3.57 -45.27 36.30
N VAL A 278 4.57 -44.63 36.92
CA VAL A 278 5.52 -45.22 37.87
C VAL A 278 5.36 -44.53 39.23
N GLY A 279 5.03 -45.29 40.28
CA GLY A 279 4.70 -44.75 41.61
C GLY A 279 3.20 -44.76 41.90
N SER A 280 2.81 -44.30 43.10
CA SER A 280 1.42 -44.27 43.56
C SER A 280 1.19 -43.12 44.53
N GLY A 281 -0.01 -42.51 44.53
CA GLY A 281 -0.35 -41.43 45.47
C GLY A 281 0.21 -40.07 45.04
N GLU A 282 0.87 -39.34 45.94
CA GLU A 282 1.41 -37.99 45.69
C GLU A 282 2.78 -37.96 45.00
N ASP A 283 3.43 -39.11 44.83
CA ASP A 283 4.81 -39.24 44.31
C ASP A 283 4.87 -40.18 43.09
N PHE A 284 3.96 -39.97 42.13
CA PHE A 284 3.99 -40.69 40.86
C PHE A 284 4.68 -39.87 39.77
N THR A 285 5.32 -40.57 38.83
CA THR A 285 5.92 -40.00 37.62
C THR A 285 5.49 -40.80 36.40
N CYS A 286 5.29 -40.14 35.25
CA CYS A 286 5.10 -40.85 34.00
C CYS A 286 6.47 -41.17 33.39
N THR A 287 6.66 -42.40 32.92
CA THR A 287 7.86 -42.79 32.15
C THR A 287 7.42 -43.38 30.83
N CYS A 288 8.22 -43.21 29.79
CA CYS A 288 7.88 -43.79 28.49
C CYS A 288 7.81 -45.32 28.57
N LYS A 289 6.82 -45.90 27.89
CA LYS A 289 6.71 -47.35 27.72
C LYS A 289 7.95 -47.85 26.96
N THR A 290 8.26 -49.12 27.13
CA THR A 290 9.34 -49.78 26.39
C THR A 290 9.16 -49.58 24.87
N GLY A 291 10.26 -49.25 24.17
CA GLY A 291 10.23 -48.88 22.75
C GLY A 291 10.05 -47.38 22.49
N TYR A 292 9.89 -46.56 23.54
CA TYR A 292 9.75 -45.11 23.42
C TYR A 292 10.76 -44.37 24.29
N THR A 293 11.21 -43.20 23.83
CA THR A 293 12.10 -42.29 24.54
C THR A 293 11.44 -40.93 24.73
N GLY A 294 11.84 -40.22 25.77
CA GLY A 294 11.25 -38.95 26.15
C GLY A 294 11.23 -38.74 27.65
N ASP A 295 10.43 -37.76 28.07
CA ASP A 295 10.29 -37.34 29.47
C ASP A 295 9.09 -38.00 30.18
N GLY A 296 8.41 -38.95 29.51
CA GLY A 296 7.20 -39.60 30.02
C GLY A 296 5.91 -38.80 29.78
N PHE A 297 5.99 -37.59 29.24
CA PHE A 297 4.84 -36.78 28.83
C PHE A 297 4.78 -36.56 27.32
N ALA A 298 5.92 -36.69 26.64
CA ALA A 298 6.03 -36.82 25.20
C ALA A 298 6.98 -37.99 24.90
N CYS A 299 6.41 -39.10 24.48
CA CYS A 299 7.11 -40.35 24.21
C CYS A 299 7.12 -40.60 22.71
N ILE A 300 8.30 -40.47 22.12
CA ILE A 300 8.52 -40.76 20.70
C ILE A 300 9.12 -42.15 20.55
N ASP A 301 8.77 -42.80 19.45
CA ASP A 301 9.28 -44.11 19.08
C ASP A 301 10.82 -44.11 19.00
N ILE A 302 11.46 -45.09 19.66
CA ILE A 302 12.91 -45.28 19.56
C ILE A 302 13.19 -45.94 18.22
N ASN A 303 14.01 -45.31 17.38
CA ASN A 303 14.47 -45.97 16.17
C ASN A 303 15.66 -46.90 16.48
N GLU A 304 15.38 -48.19 16.72
CA GLU A 304 16.44 -49.16 17.04
C GLU A 304 17.38 -49.44 15.87
N CYS A 305 16.96 -49.19 14.62
CA CYS A 305 17.82 -49.37 13.44
C CYS A 305 19.02 -48.42 13.43
N LEU A 306 18.96 -47.30 14.15
CA LEU A 306 20.08 -46.37 14.29
C LEU A 306 21.19 -46.89 15.22
N VAL A 307 20.90 -47.89 16.05
CA VAL A 307 21.83 -48.47 17.01
C VAL A 307 22.16 -49.90 16.60
N ASN A 308 23.40 -50.16 16.21
CA ASN A 308 23.87 -51.49 15.78
C ASN A 308 22.98 -52.16 14.73
N HIS A 309 22.40 -51.40 13.79
CA HIS A 309 21.49 -51.89 12.73
C HIS A 309 20.30 -52.70 13.29
N GLY A 310 19.78 -52.34 14.48
CA GLY A 310 18.74 -53.11 15.18
C GLY A 310 19.17 -54.52 15.59
N GLY A 311 20.46 -54.87 15.47
CA GLY A 311 20.94 -56.25 15.60
C GLY A 311 20.55 -57.15 14.43
N CYS A 312 20.01 -56.63 13.33
CA CYS A 312 19.70 -57.40 12.13
C CYS A 312 20.96 -57.97 11.47
N HIS A 313 20.80 -59.06 10.72
CA HIS A 313 21.88 -59.61 9.91
C HIS A 313 22.39 -58.56 8.91
N VAL A 314 23.67 -58.62 8.54
CA VAL A 314 24.25 -57.69 7.54
C VAL A 314 23.54 -57.76 6.18
N ASP A 315 22.97 -58.92 5.87
CA ASP A 315 22.18 -59.18 4.65
C ASP A 315 20.66 -59.01 4.89
N ALA A 316 20.26 -58.30 5.94
CA ALA A 316 18.87 -57.95 6.24
C ALA A 316 18.67 -56.43 6.31
N GLU A 317 17.51 -55.98 5.85
CA GLU A 317 17.03 -54.62 6.02
C GLU A 317 16.38 -54.46 7.40
N CYS A 318 16.83 -53.47 8.17
CA CYS A 318 16.18 -53.06 9.41
C CYS A 318 15.09 -52.03 9.11
N ILE A 319 13.86 -52.33 9.51
CA ILE A 319 12.69 -51.48 9.31
C ILE A 319 12.21 -51.04 10.69
N ASN A 320 12.24 -49.73 10.95
CA ASN A 320 11.68 -49.17 12.18
C ASN A 320 10.15 -49.24 12.15
N VAL A 321 9.54 -49.78 13.20
CA VAL A 321 8.08 -49.89 13.34
C VAL A 321 7.64 -49.27 14.66
N VAL A 322 6.37 -48.89 14.78
CA VAL A 322 5.89 -48.29 16.04
C VAL A 322 6.06 -49.30 17.19
N SER A 323 6.79 -48.91 18.24
CA SER A 323 7.16 -49.67 19.44
C SER A 323 8.34 -50.65 19.31
N ASN A 324 8.96 -50.86 18.13
CA ASN A 324 10.10 -51.78 17.93
C ASN A 324 10.74 -51.66 16.51
N HIS A 325 11.60 -52.59 16.12
CA HIS A 325 12.09 -52.75 14.75
C HIS A 325 11.81 -54.16 14.20
N SER A 326 11.93 -54.33 12.89
CA SER A 326 11.82 -55.62 12.20
C SER A 326 12.99 -55.81 11.24
N CYS A 327 13.50 -57.04 11.14
CA CYS A 327 14.58 -57.40 10.22
C CYS A 327 14.03 -58.25 9.08
N VAL A 328 14.31 -57.88 7.83
CA VAL A 328 13.86 -58.62 6.63
C VAL A 328 15.06 -58.94 5.75
N CYS A 329 15.33 -60.23 5.49
CA CYS A 329 16.44 -60.62 4.61
C CYS A 329 16.29 -59.99 3.22
N HIS A 330 17.40 -59.50 2.67
CA HIS A 330 17.45 -58.98 1.32
C HIS A 330 17.11 -60.06 0.28
N THR A 331 16.71 -59.62 -0.92
CA THR A 331 16.35 -60.51 -2.02
C THR A 331 17.48 -61.48 -2.35
N GLY A 332 17.19 -62.79 -2.35
CA GLY A 332 18.20 -63.85 -2.58
C GLY A 332 18.72 -64.51 -1.31
N TYR A 333 18.33 -64.01 -0.14
CA TYR A 333 18.62 -64.61 1.16
C TYR A 333 17.31 -65.05 1.83
N SER A 334 17.38 -66.10 2.64
CA SER A 334 16.25 -66.63 3.40
C SER A 334 16.64 -66.84 4.85
N GLY A 335 15.73 -66.49 5.76
CA GLY A 335 15.97 -66.59 7.20
C GLY A 335 15.00 -65.74 8.02
N ASP A 336 15.33 -65.51 9.29
CA ASP A 336 14.51 -64.75 10.26
C ASP A 336 14.85 -63.25 10.31
N GLY A 337 15.74 -62.78 9.42
CA GLY A 337 16.23 -61.41 9.40
C GLY A 337 17.40 -61.13 10.35
N TYR A 338 17.60 -61.97 11.38
CA TYR A 338 18.76 -61.93 12.27
C TYR A 338 19.85 -62.89 11.81
N ASN A 339 19.47 -63.95 11.09
CA ASN A 339 20.33 -64.86 10.35
C ASN A 339 19.76 -64.99 8.94
N CYS A 340 20.52 -64.57 7.94
CA CYS A 340 20.12 -64.67 6.54
C CYS A 340 21.11 -65.56 5.80
N GLU A 341 20.65 -66.73 5.35
CA GLU A 341 21.47 -67.64 4.55
C GLU A 341 21.18 -67.46 3.07
N GLY A 342 22.23 -67.46 2.26
CA GLY A 342 22.11 -67.34 0.81
C GLY A 342 21.28 -68.50 0.26
N SER A 343 20.12 -68.19 -0.32
CA SER A 343 19.33 -69.19 -1.02
C SER A 343 20.10 -69.55 -2.31
N THR A 344 20.75 -70.71 -2.31
CA THR A 344 21.40 -71.24 -3.52
C THR A 344 20.30 -71.48 -4.55
N LYS A 345 20.10 -70.51 -5.45
CA LYS A 345 19.20 -70.63 -6.58
C LYS A 345 19.62 -71.86 -7.38
N LEU A 346 18.80 -72.90 -7.32
CA LEU A 346 18.73 -73.95 -8.33
C LEU A 346 18.78 -73.29 -9.71
N THR A 347 19.72 -73.78 -10.52
CA THR A 347 19.93 -73.43 -11.92
C THR A 347 18.61 -73.44 -12.69
N VAL A 348 18.14 -72.27 -13.12
CA VAL A 348 17.08 -72.15 -14.13
C VAL A 348 17.72 -72.33 -15.50
N THR A 349 17.62 -73.53 -16.05
CA THR A 349 17.65 -73.74 -17.51
C THR A 349 16.19 -73.74 -17.97
N GLY A 350 15.81 -72.77 -18.79
CA GLY A 350 14.44 -72.66 -19.27
C GLY A 350 14.14 -71.28 -19.85
N ILE A 351 14.64 -71.06 -21.06
CA ILE A 351 14.33 -69.93 -21.94
C ILE A 351 12.81 -69.88 -22.16
N LEU A 352 12.19 -68.70 -22.05
CA LEU A 352 11.20 -68.18 -23.02
C LEU A 352 10.87 -66.70 -22.75
N SER A 353 11.41 -65.88 -23.65
CA SER A 353 10.94 -64.61 -24.21
C SER A 353 9.90 -63.74 -23.47
N MET A 354 10.30 -62.47 -23.34
CA MET A 354 9.51 -61.27 -23.09
C MET A 354 8.27 -61.13 -23.99
N SER A 355 7.20 -60.58 -23.43
CA SER A 355 6.54 -59.39 -24.00
C SER A 355 5.61 -58.74 -22.97
N SER A 356 5.92 -57.47 -22.67
CA SER A 356 4.98 -56.47 -22.15
C SER A 356 3.93 -56.18 -23.22
N ASP A 357 2.65 -56.08 -22.84
CA ASP A 357 1.79 -54.91 -23.08
C ASP A 357 0.29 -55.22 -22.90
N TYR A 358 -0.43 -54.17 -22.50
CA TYR A 358 -1.89 -53.96 -22.53
C TYR A 358 -2.76 -54.25 -21.28
N MET A 359 -2.97 -53.19 -20.46
CA MET A 359 -4.23 -52.39 -20.30
C MET A 359 -5.58 -53.07 -20.63
N PRO A 360 -6.69 -52.73 -19.91
CA PRO A 360 -7.27 -51.36 -19.88
C PRO A 360 -7.62 -50.79 -18.50
#